data_AF-A0A1T5IB32-F1
#
_entry.id   AF-A0A1T5IB32-F1
#
_cell.length_a   1.000
_cell.length_b   1.000
_cell.length_c   1.000
_cell.angle_alpha   90.00
_cell.angle_beta   90.00
_cell.angle_gamma   90.00
#
_symmetry.space_group_name_H-M   'P 1'
#
loop_
_entity.id
_entity.type
_entity.pdbx_description
1 polymer ?
#
loop_
_entity_poly.entity_id
_entity_poly.type
_entity_poly.pdbx_seq_one_letter_code
_entity_poly.pdbx_strand_id
1 'polypeptide(L)'
;MRKRAVRAYIRPRVLRLSDHLLDEFYVLRVESFGEALETMSDERADLAIDLDWAQTQTVGSLFWGIDGHGSRFRAEWLADAERLRREAAAQGFEETEARLDEMCRLLGPLQAA
;
A
#
# COMPACT_ATOMS: atom_id res chain seq x y z
N MET A 1 16.64 -20.69 5.16
CA MET A 1 15.26 -21.20 5.45
C MET A 1 14.35 -20.15 6.08
N ARG A 2 14.80 -19.36 7.07
CA ARG A 2 13.99 -18.38 7.80
C ARG A 2 13.22 -17.37 6.91
N LYS A 3 13.88 -16.71 5.94
CA LYS A 3 13.24 -15.76 5.00
C LYS A 3 12.05 -16.35 4.24
N ARG A 4 12.16 -17.60 3.78
CA ARG A 4 11.11 -18.26 2.99
C ARG A 4 9.87 -18.54 3.84
N ALA A 5 10.06 -18.98 5.09
CA ALA A 5 8.97 -19.20 6.04
C ALA A 5 8.28 -17.89 6.43
N VAL A 6 9.06 -16.85 6.74
CA VAL A 6 8.56 -15.50 7.05
C VAL A 6 7.76 -14.92 5.88
N ARG A 7 8.27 -15.04 4.64
CA ARG A 7 7.55 -14.63 3.43
C ARG A 7 6.25 -15.40 3.23
N ALA A 8 6.26 -16.72 3.41
CA ALA A 8 5.06 -17.55 3.26
C ALA A 8 3.96 -17.17 4.27
N TYR A 9 4.35 -16.71 5.46
CA TYR A 9 3.44 -16.17 6.46
C TYR A 9 2.89 -14.78 6.11
N ILE A 10 3.77 -13.87 5.65
CA ILE A 10 3.42 -12.46 5.40
C ILE A 10 2.62 -12.27 4.11
N ARG A 11 3.02 -12.93 3.02
CA ARG A 11 2.44 -12.73 1.69
C ARG A 11 0.91 -12.80 1.64
N PRO A 12 0.22 -13.84 2.15
CA PRO A 12 -1.23 -13.88 2.09
C PRO A 12 -1.93 -12.81 2.94
N ARG A 13 -1.26 -12.24 3.95
CA ARG A 13 -1.81 -11.16 4.79
C ARG A 13 -1.71 -9.83 4.07
N VAL A 14 -0.53 -9.53 3.52
CA VAL A 14 -0.30 -8.31 2.73
C VAL A 14 -1.22 -8.27 1.52
N LEU A 15 -1.40 -9.38 0.80
CA LEU A 15 -2.31 -9.40 -0.35
C LEU A 15 -3.78 -9.14 0.04
N ARG A 16 -4.25 -9.63 1.19
CA ARG A 16 -5.62 -9.30 1.66
C ARG A 16 -5.77 -7.84 2.05
N LEU A 17 -4.80 -7.27 2.74
CA LEU A 17 -4.80 -5.83 3.08
C LEU A 17 -4.77 -4.98 1.82
N SER A 18 -3.97 -5.41 0.84
CA SER A 18 -3.90 -4.84 -0.49
C SER A 18 -5.29 -4.86 -1.15
N ASP A 19 -5.97 -6.01 -1.20
CA ASP A 19 -7.31 -6.11 -1.80
C ASP A 19 -8.32 -5.17 -1.12
N HIS A 20 -8.27 -5.04 0.20
CA HIS A 20 -9.13 -4.10 0.93
C HIS A 20 -8.83 -2.62 0.62
N LEU A 21 -7.58 -2.26 0.38
CA LEU A 21 -7.24 -0.91 -0.09
C LEU A 21 -7.83 -0.61 -1.48
N LEU A 22 -8.02 -1.62 -2.34
CA LEU A 22 -8.70 -1.41 -3.63
C LEU A 22 -10.19 -1.12 -3.47
N ASP A 23 -10.85 -1.77 -2.51
CA ASP A 23 -12.26 -1.52 -2.21
C ASP A 23 -12.45 -0.07 -1.72
N GLU A 24 -11.54 0.43 -0.88
CA GLU A 24 -11.55 1.84 -0.44
C GLU A 24 -11.19 2.82 -1.55
N PHE A 25 -10.20 2.48 -2.37
CA PHE A 25 -9.87 3.25 -3.56
C PHE A 25 -11.08 3.42 -4.47
N TYR A 26 -11.92 2.38 -4.61
CA TYR A 26 -13.13 2.47 -5.39
C TYR A 26 -14.14 3.45 -4.78
N VAL A 27 -14.26 3.50 -3.45
CA VAL A 27 -15.10 4.50 -2.75
C VAL A 27 -14.55 5.91 -2.96
N LEU A 28 -13.25 6.11 -2.72
CA LEU A 28 -12.55 7.39 -2.96
C LEU A 28 -12.75 7.86 -4.40
N ARG A 29 -12.64 6.95 -5.36
CA ARG A 29 -12.82 7.23 -6.78
C ARG A 29 -14.28 7.52 -7.14
N VAL A 30 -15.24 6.71 -6.71
CA VAL A 30 -16.66 6.91 -7.05
C VAL A 30 -17.22 8.19 -6.44
N GLU A 31 -16.88 8.50 -5.18
CA GLU A 31 -17.21 9.80 -4.58
C GLU A 31 -16.57 10.96 -5.37
N SER A 32 -15.33 10.79 -5.84
CA SER A 32 -14.62 11.80 -6.65
C SER A 32 -15.13 11.98 -8.09
N PHE A 33 -15.74 10.95 -8.69
CA PHE A 33 -16.23 11.01 -10.09
C PHE A 33 -17.74 11.31 -10.18
N GLY A 34 -18.50 11.11 -9.10
CA GLY A 34 -19.95 11.35 -9.03
C GLY A 34 -20.33 12.78 -8.65
N GLU A 35 -19.53 13.44 -7.81
CA GLU A 35 -19.55 14.90 -7.66
C GLU A 35 -18.71 15.49 -8.80
N ALA A 36 -19.25 16.48 -9.52
CA ALA A 36 -18.65 16.98 -10.75
C ALA A 36 -17.14 17.27 -10.61
N LEU A 37 -16.43 16.99 -11.71
CA LEU A 37 -15.05 17.33 -12.10
C LEU A 37 -14.52 18.75 -11.73
N GLU A 38 -15.25 19.54 -10.96
CA GLU A 38 -15.01 20.96 -10.69
C GLU A 38 -14.46 21.25 -9.29
N THR A 39 -14.42 20.28 -8.35
CA THR A 39 -13.98 20.57 -6.96
C THR A 39 -13.17 19.46 -6.28
N MET A 40 -12.35 18.72 -7.02
CA MET A 40 -11.27 17.98 -6.34
C MET A 40 -10.24 18.98 -5.81
N SER A 41 -9.82 18.86 -4.55
CA SER A 41 -8.43 19.27 -4.27
C SER A 41 -7.56 18.22 -4.95
N ASP A 42 -6.59 18.67 -5.74
CA ASP A 42 -5.70 17.81 -6.52
C ASP A 42 -5.09 16.66 -5.65
N GLU A 43 -4.94 16.91 -4.36
CA GLU A 43 -4.38 16.03 -3.33
C GLU A 43 -5.18 14.72 -3.09
N ARG A 44 -6.51 14.72 -3.28
CA ARG A 44 -7.33 13.50 -3.12
C ARG A 44 -7.19 12.56 -4.30
N ALA A 45 -7.13 13.11 -5.52
CA ALA A 45 -6.88 12.35 -6.75
C ALA A 45 -5.50 11.71 -6.70
N ASP A 46 -4.51 12.51 -6.32
CA ASP A 46 -3.12 12.09 -6.26
C ASP A 46 -2.94 10.95 -5.25
N LEU A 47 -3.53 11.08 -4.05
CA LEU A 47 -3.50 10.01 -3.04
C LEU A 47 -4.12 8.71 -3.58
N ALA A 48 -5.25 8.79 -4.26
CA ALA A 48 -5.91 7.61 -4.82
C ALA A 48 -5.02 6.94 -5.89
N ILE A 49 -4.45 7.71 -6.82
CA ILE A 49 -3.56 7.21 -7.88
C ILE A 49 -2.33 6.53 -7.26
N ASP A 50 -1.71 7.16 -6.27
CA ASP A 50 -0.53 6.62 -5.61
C ASP A 50 -0.84 5.33 -4.83
N LEU A 51 -2.01 5.24 -4.21
CA LEU A 51 -2.48 4.02 -3.55
C LEU A 51 -2.64 2.87 -4.54
N ASP A 52 -3.27 3.10 -5.71
CA ASP A 52 -3.42 2.09 -6.77
C ASP A 52 -2.07 1.57 -7.26
N TRP A 53 -1.11 2.47 -7.45
CA TRP A 53 0.25 2.12 -7.82
C TRP A 53 0.95 1.28 -6.75
N ALA A 54 0.90 1.71 -5.48
CA ALA A 54 1.49 0.99 -4.37
C ALA A 54 0.87 -0.42 -4.20
N GLN A 55 -0.44 -0.53 -4.35
CA GLN A 55 -1.19 -1.78 -4.26
C GLN A 55 -0.73 -2.77 -5.35
N THR A 56 -0.67 -2.30 -6.61
CA THR A 56 -0.23 -3.10 -7.76
C THR A 56 1.17 -3.70 -7.58
N GLN A 57 2.10 -2.95 -6.99
CA GLN A 57 3.45 -3.44 -6.75
C GLN A 57 3.47 -4.68 -5.83
N THR A 58 2.58 -4.76 -4.84
CA THR A 58 2.56 -5.87 -3.89
C THR A 58 2.12 -7.20 -4.52
N VAL A 59 1.48 -7.17 -5.69
CA VAL A 59 1.08 -8.37 -6.44
C VAL A 59 2.25 -8.92 -7.26
N GLY A 60 3.21 -8.06 -7.61
CA GLY A 60 4.36 -8.37 -8.47
C GLY A 60 5.33 -9.40 -7.90
N SER A 61 5.87 -10.27 -8.75
CA SER A 61 6.85 -11.29 -8.35
C SER A 61 8.17 -10.69 -7.84
N LEU A 62 8.58 -9.54 -8.39
CA LEU A 62 9.78 -8.78 -7.97
C LEU A 62 9.69 -8.37 -6.51
N PHE A 63 8.53 -7.86 -6.09
CA PHE A 63 8.29 -7.44 -4.71
C PHE A 63 8.50 -8.58 -3.69
N TRP A 64 8.20 -9.83 -4.09
CA TRP A 64 8.37 -11.02 -3.25
C TRP A 64 9.71 -11.75 -3.42
N GLY A 65 10.61 -11.20 -4.23
CA GLY A 65 11.99 -11.65 -4.38
C GLY A 65 12.70 -11.67 -3.01
N ILE A 66 13.38 -12.77 -2.69
CA ILE A 66 14.18 -12.88 -1.46
C ILE A 66 15.65 -12.51 -1.69
N ASP A 67 15.96 -12.07 -2.91
CA ASP A 67 17.23 -11.55 -3.34
C ASP A 67 17.37 -10.05 -3.00
N GLY A 68 18.51 -9.46 -3.36
CA GLY A 68 18.76 -8.03 -3.14
C GLY A 68 17.77 -7.12 -3.87
N HIS A 69 17.31 -7.54 -5.05
CA HIS A 69 16.33 -6.77 -5.84
C HIS A 69 14.98 -6.68 -5.14
N GLY A 70 14.42 -7.81 -4.68
CA GLY A 70 13.15 -7.77 -3.93
C GLY A 70 13.27 -7.04 -2.59
N SER A 71 14.43 -7.11 -1.94
CA SER A 71 14.68 -6.32 -0.71
C SER A 71 14.66 -4.82 -0.97
N ARG A 72 15.31 -4.37 -2.05
CA ARG A 72 15.31 -2.97 -2.46
C ARG A 72 13.92 -2.49 -2.85
N PHE A 73 13.20 -3.26 -3.65
CA PHE A 73 11.82 -2.93 -4.05
C PHE A 73 10.91 -2.75 -2.83
N ARG A 74 10.99 -3.65 -1.84
CA ARG A 74 10.22 -3.50 -0.60
C ARG A 74 10.65 -2.30 0.23
N ALA A 75 11.91 -1.85 0.14
CA ALA A 75 12.38 -0.68 0.88
C ALA A 75 11.81 0.61 0.30
N GLU A 76 11.84 0.71 -1.03
CA GLU A 76 11.21 1.81 -1.78
C GLU A 76 9.70 1.84 -1.49
N TRP A 77 9.02 0.71 -1.61
CA TRP A 77 7.59 0.60 -1.28
C TRP A 77 7.26 0.98 0.16
N LEU A 78 8.07 0.59 1.16
CA LEU A 78 7.84 0.95 2.56
C LEU A 78 7.97 2.45 2.80
N ALA A 79 8.88 3.12 2.10
CA ALA A 79 9.01 4.57 2.17
C ALA A 79 7.78 5.27 1.57
N ASP A 80 7.31 4.79 0.42
CA ASP A 80 6.10 5.29 -0.23
C ASP A 80 4.86 5.05 0.65
N ALA A 81 4.71 3.85 1.21
CA ALA A 81 3.60 3.52 2.10
C ALA A 81 3.57 4.39 3.36
N GLU A 82 4.73 4.73 3.96
CA GLU A 82 4.79 5.63 5.11
C GLU A 82 4.43 7.07 4.73
N ARG A 83 4.80 7.54 3.53
CA ARG A 83 4.33 8.82 3.00
C ARG A 83 2.81 8.81 2.83
N LEU A 84 2.28 7.81 2.12
CA LEU A 84 0.85 7.67 1.84
C LEU A 84 0.03 7.54 3.13
N ARG A 85 0.57 6.87 4.14
CA ARG A 85 -0.07 6.76 5.46
C ARG A 85 -0.28 8.14 6.09
N ARG A 86 0.72 9.03 6.02
CA ARG A 86 0.63 10.39 6.56
C ARG A 86 -0.33 11.26 5.76
N GLU A 87 -0.34 11.10 4.44
CA GLU A 87 -1.29 11.80 3.56
C GLU A 87 -2.72 11.36 3.81
N ALA A 88 -2.96 10.05 3.94
CA ALA A 88 -4.26 9.50 4.33
C ALA A 88 -4.73 10.05 5.68
N ALA A 89 -3.85 10.09 6.68
CA ALA A 89 -4.16 10.66 7.99
C ALA A 89 -4.51 12.17 7.91
N ALA A 90 -3.75 12.95 7.12
CA ALA A 90 -4.00 14.37 6.92
C ALA A 90 -5.36 14.65 6.25
N GLN A 91 -5.84 13.71 5.44
CA GLN A 91 -7.10 13.81 4.71
C GLN A 91 -8.28 13.14 5.44
N GLY A 92 -8.05 12.54 6.61
CA GLY A 92 -9.08 11.90 7.44
C GLY A 92 -9.45 10.46 7.03
N PHE A 93 -8.60 9.78 6.27
CA PHE A 93 -8.81 8.39 5.84
C PHE A 93 -8.20 7.40 6.85
N GLU A 94 -8.85 7.26 8.01
CA GLU A 94 -8.36 6.46 9.14
C GLU A 94 -8.14 4.98 8.81
N GLU A 95 -9.02 4.39 8.01
CA GLU A 95 -8.93 2.97 7.67
C GLU A 95 -7.80 2.71 6.64
N THR A 96 -7.61 3.60 5.67
CA THR A 96 -6.46 3.58 4.76
C THR A 96 -5.15 3.74 5.54
N GLU A 97 -5.10 4.65 6.51
CA GLU A 97 -3.95 4.82 7.41
C GLU A 97 -3.63 3.52 8.17
N ALA A 98 -4.63 2.93 8.82
CA ALA A 98 -4.48 1.73 9.62
C ALA A 98 -3.96 0.53 8.80
N ARG A 99 -4.43 0.39 7.56
CA ARG A 99 -4.02 -0.70 6.67
C ARG A 99 -2.60 -0.53 6.16
N LEU A 100 -2.21 0.68 5.78
CA LEU A 100 -0.83 0.98 5.39
C LEU A 100 0.14 0.73 6.56
N ASP A 101 -0.23 1.12 7.78
CA ASP A 101 0.54 0.83 9.00
C ASP A 101 0.67 -0.69 9.25
N GLU A 102 -0.42 -1.45 9.10
CA GLU A 102 -0.38 -2.91 9.23
C GLU A 102 0.54 -3.57 8.18
N MET A 103 0.45 -3.13 6.93
CA MET A 103 1.33 -3.63 5.86
C MET A 103 2.81 -3.33 6.17
N CYS A 104 3.11 -2.11 6.63
CA CYS A 104 4.46 -1.72 7.05
C CYS A 104 5.00 -2.62 8.18
N ARG A 105 4.19 -2.89 9.21
CA ARG A 105 4.57 -3.80 10.31
C ARG A 105 4.80 -5.23 9.83
N LEU A 106 3.95 -5.73 8.94
CA LEU A 106 4.08 -7.08 8.38
C LEU A 106 5.32 -7.22 7.50
N LEU A 107 5.69 -6.20 6.74
CA LEU A 107 6.83 -6.23 5.81
C LEU A 107 8.17 -5.93 6.48
N GLY A 108 8.19 -5.23 7.62
CA GLY A 108 9.41 -4.93 8.39
C GLY A 108 10.33 -6.14 8.66
N PRO A 109 9.82 -7.32 9.08
CA PRO A 109 10.62 -8.53 9.25
C PRO A 109 11.30 -9.06 7.97
N LEU A 110 10.81 -8.69 6.77
CA LEU A 110 11.42 -9.06 5.48
C LEU A 110 12.55 -8.11 5.06
N GLN A 111 12.68 -6.94 5.70
CA GLN A 111 13.81 -6.02 5.55
C GLN A 111 15.00 -6.47 6.39
N ALA A 112 14.74 -6.89 7.64
CA ALA A 112 15.80 -7.19 8.62
C ALA A 112 16.40 -8.60 8.49
N ALA A 113 15.73 -9.51 7.77
CA ALA A 113 16.19 -10.87 7.56
C ALA A 113 17.27 -10.92 6.48
#